data_AF-A0A7S1FEL8-F1
#
_entry.id   AF-A0A7S1FEL8-F1
#
_cell.length_a   1.000
_cell.length_b   1.000
_cell.length_c   1.000
_cell.angle_alpha   90.00
_cell.angle_beta   90.00
_cell.angle_gamma   90.00
#
_symmetry.space_group_name_H-M   'P 1'
#
loop_
_entity.id
_entity.type
_entity.pdbx_description
1 polymer ?
#
loop_
_entity_poly.entity_id
_entity_poly.type
_entity_poly.pdbx_seq_one_letter_code
_entity_poly.pdbx_strand_id
1 'polypeptide(L)'
;QVVQRLTQKPKLTDKEVTALECLSSSMRAELRFEIFKDHLMRHPLFRVWTNISSVTVTELCADELDFIFFQEADDIFHPGNECEMAYYIAEGTVVYTQDPES
;
A
#
# COMPACT_ATOMS: atom_id res chain seq x y z
N GLN A 1 2.27 -15.12 -23.59
CA GLN A 1 1.73 -14.43 -22.40
C GLN A 1 2.27 -14.97 -21.07
N VAL A 2 2.28 -16.29 -20.80
CA VAL A 2 2.83 -16.87 -19.54
C VAL A 2 4.30 -16.52 -19.30
N VAL A 3 5.15 -16.58 -20.34
CA VAL A 3 6.61 -16.33 -20.24
C VAL A 3 6.93 -14.87 -19.87
N GLN A 4 6.09 -13.92 -20.27
CA GLN A 4 6.32 -12.49 -20.02
C GLN A 4 5.98 -12.09 -18.57
N ARG A 5 5.07 -12.84 -17.91
CA ARG A 5 4.77 -12.70 -16.47
C ARG A 5 5.93 -13.19 -15.60
N LEU A 6 6.60 -14.27 -16.01
CA LEU A 6 7.76 -14.84 -15.30
C LEU A 6 9.02 -13.97 -15.37
N THR A 7 9.11 -13.04 -16.32
CA THR A 7 10.26 -12.14 -16.49
C THR A 7 10.17 -10.82 -15.71
N GLN A 8 9.02 -10.50 -15.11
CA GLN A 8 8.91 -9.29 -14.30
C GLN A 8 9.57 -9.50 -12.94
N LYS A 9 10.55 -8.65 -12.63
CA LYS A 9 11.16 -8.62 -11.30
C LYS A 9 10.10 -8.17 -10.30
N PRO A 10 9.85 -8.92 -9.22
CA PRO A 10 8.89 -8.50 -8.20
C PRO A 10 9.31 -7.14 -7.64
N LYS A 11 8.32 -6.25 -7.46
CA LYS A 11 8.55 -4.98 -6.76
C LYS A 11 8.84 -5.33 -5.29
N LEU A 12 9.95 -4.82 -4.76
CA LEU A 12 10.34 -5.04 -3.37
C LEU A 12 9.55 -4.09 -2.46
N THR A 13 9.15 -4.63 -1.31
CA THR A 13 8.66 -3.86 -0.16
C THR A 13 9.83 -3.51 0.76
N ASP A 14 9.64 -2.54 1.64
CA ASP A 14 10.64 -2.17 2.64
C ASP A 14 10.93 -3.32 3.62
N LYS A 15 9.92 -4.16 3.91
CA LYS A 15 10.04 -5.37 4.74
C LYS A 15 11.00 -6.42 4.16
N GLU A 16 11.24 -6.41 2.86
CA GLU A 16 12.18 -7.33 2.19
C GLU A 16 13.63 -6.80 2.19
N VAL A 17 13.87 -5.59 2.73
CA VAL A 17 15.19 -4.97 2.80
C VAL A 17 15.75 -5.07 4.23
N THR A 18 16.41 -6.19 4.54
CA THR A 18 16.97 -6.47 5.88
C THR A 18 17.91 -5.37 6.40
N ALA A 19 18.60 -4.64 5.51
CA ALA A 19 19.46 -3.53 5.92
C ALA A 19 18.70 -2.39 6.63
N LEU A 20 17.38 -2.26 6.42
CA LEU A 20 16.55 -1.28 7.12
C LEU A 20 16.35 -1.63 8.60
N GLU A 21 16.58 -2.88 9.01
CA GLU A 21 16.54 -3.28 10.42
C GLU A 21 17.65 -2.60 11.25
N CYS A 22 18.73 -2.15 10.60
CA CYS A 22 19.81 -1.41 11.25
C CYS A 22 19.41 0.02 11.67
N LEU A 23 18.30 0.53 11.15
CA LEU A 23 17.77 1.84 11.52
C LEU A 23 17.05 1.77 12.87
N SER A 24 17.13 2.84 13.66
CA SER A 24 16.29 2.99 14.86
C SER A 24 14.81 3.00 14.47
N SER A 25 13.92 2.70 15.42
CA SER A 25 12.48 2.78 15.19
C SER A 25 12.03 4.15 14.67
N SER A 26 12.59 5.24 15.21
CA SER A 26 12.30 6.60 14.74
C SER A 26 12.75 6.84 13.29
N MET A 27 13.96 6.39 12.93
CA MET A 27 14.46 6.53 11.56
C MET A 27 13.67 5.66 10.57
N ARG A 28 13.22 4.47 10.97
CA ARG A 28 12.33 3.64 10.15
C ARG A 28 10.97 4.30 9.94
N ALA A 29 10.40 4.91 10.98
CA ALA A 29 9.13 5.62 10.87
C ALA A 29 9.23 6.82 9.91
N GLU A 30 10.30 7.61 10.01
CA GLU A 30 10.57 8.72 9.08
C GLU A 30 10.75 8.23 7.64
N LEU A 31 11.52 7.15 7.43
CA LEU A 31 11.71 6.55 6.12
C LEU A 31 10.38 6.07 5.53
N ARG A 32 9.57 5.33 6.31
CA ARG A 32 8.28 4.83 5.85
C ARG A 32 7.31 5.95 5.55
N PHE A 33 7.29 7.01 6.36
CA PHE A 33 6.54 8.23 6.03
C PHE A 33 6.92 8.77 4.66
N GLU A 34 8.20 8.98 4.37
CA GLU A 34 8.62 9.49 3.05
C GLU A 34 8.33 8.52 1.90
N ILE A 35 8.37 7.20 2.12
CA ILE A 35 7.96 6.18 1.14
C ILE A 35 6.48 6.31 0.76
N PHE A 36 5.58 6.46 1.75
CA PHE A 36 4.13 6.46 1.52
C PHE A 36 3.54 7.84 1.20
N LYS A 37 4.18 8.91 1.65
CA LYS A 37 3.67 10.29 1.59
C LYS A 37 3.21 10.71 0.20
N ASP A 38 3.99 10.44 -0.84
CA ASP A 38 3.65 10.83 -2.21
C ASP A 38 2.39 10.13 -2.75
N HIS A 39 2.06 8.96 -2.21
CA HIS A 39 0.82 8.25 -2.51
C HIS A 39 -0.32 8.82 -1.68
N LEU A 40 -0.14 8.94 -0.36
CA LEU A 40 -1.16 9.43 0.56
C LEU A 40 -1.61 10.86 0.22
N MET A 41 -0.68 11.76 -0.14
CA MET A 41 -0.97 13.18 -0.39
C MET A 41 -1.86 13.42 -1.61
N ARG A 42 -2.06 12.40 -2.46
CA ARG A 42 -3.00 12.45 -3.58
C ARG A 42 -4.45 12.40 -3.12
N HIS A 43 -4.72 11.77 -1.97
CA HIS A 43 -6.07 11.69 -1.42
C HIS A 43 -6.35 12.87 -0.47
N PRO A 44 -7.46 13.61 -0.66
CA PRO A 44 -7.78 14.77 0.18
C PRO A 44 -7.85 14.46 1.67
N LEU A 45 -8.31 13.26 2.07
CA LEU A 45 -8.41 12.86 3.48
C LEU A 45 -7.03 12.84 4.16
N PHE A 46 -6.06 12.11 3.60
CA PHE A 46 -4.73 11.98 4.19
C PHE A 46 -3.98 13.31 4.16
N ARG A 47 -4.19 14.13 3.12
CA ARG A 47 -3.66 15.49 3.07
C ARG A 47 -4.19 16.32 4.24
N VAL A 48 -5.49 16.27 4.52
CA VAL A 48 -6.07 16.97 5.69
C VAL A 48 -5.50 16.44 6.99
N TRP A 49 -5.43 15.11 7.17
CA TRP A 49 -4.88 14.51 8.39
C TRP A 49 -3.43 14.90 8.63
N THR A 50 -2.61 14.95 7.58
CA THR A 50 -1.20 15.35 7.68
C THR A 50 -1.06 16.81 8.10
N ASN A 51 -1.98 17.69 7.69
CA ASN A 51 -2.01 19.09 8.12
C ASN A 51 -2.51 19.25 9.56
N ILE A 52 -3.37 18.35 10.05
CA ILE A 52 -3.87 18.37 11.43
C ILE A 52 -2.81 17.82 12.39
N SER A 53 -2.21 16.68 12.05
CA SER A 53 -1.20 15.99 12.85
C SER A 53 -0.30 15.16 11.95
N SER A 54 0.89 15.68 11.65
CA SER A 54 1.91 14.91 10.92
C SER A 54 2.35 13.68 11.71
N VAL A 55 2.43 13.78 13.04
CA VAL A 55 2.79 12.68 13.94
C VAL A 55 1.86 11.48 13.74
N THR A 56 0.54 11.71 13.72
CA THR A 56 -0.45 10.65 13.53
C THR A 56 -0.30 9.96 12.18
N VAL A 57 0.01 10.71 11.13
CA VAL A 57 0.22 10.12 9.80
C VAL A 57 1.57 9.38 9.71
N THR A 58 2.61 9.87 10.40
CA THR A 58 3.87 9.14 10.54
C THR A 58 3.69 7.81 11.25
N GLU A 59 2.92 7.77 12.35
CA GLU A 59 2.58 6.53 13.07
C GLU A 59 1.78 5.57 12.18
N LEU A 60 0.78 6.09 11.45
CA LEU A 60 0.04 5.31 10.46
C LEU A 60 0.98 4.67 9.42
N CYS A 61 1.95 5.43 8.90
CA CYS A 61 2.92 4.91 7.93
C CYS A 61 3.89 3.90 8.55
N ALA A 62 4.23 4.06 9.83
CA ALA A 62 5.21 3.22 10.51
C ALA A 62 4.73 1.76 10.59
N ASP A 63 3.47 1.52 10.92
CA ASP A 63 3.00 0.17 11.29
C ASP A 63 1.79 -0.32 10.47
N GLU A 64 0.92 0.57 9.97
CA GLU A 64 -0.41 0.18 9.46
C GLU A 64 -0.53 0.10 7.94
N LEU A 65 0.51 0.52 7.20
CA LEU A 65 0.49 0.56 5.73
C LEU A 65 1.45 -0.46 5.12
N ASP A 66 1.02 -1.12 4.07
CA ASP A 66 1.89 -1.98 3.26
C ASP A 66 1.58 -1.82 1.78
N PHE A 67 2.57 -2.05 0.93
CA PHE A 67 2.34 -2.19 -0.50
C PHE A 67 1.96 -3.62 -0.83
N ILE A 68 0.87 -3.77 -1.57
CA ILE A 68 0.46 -5.04 -2.18
C ILE A 68 0.43 -4.83 -3.69
N PHE A 69 1.03 -5.76 -4.42
CA PHE A 69 1.14 -5.72 -5.87
C PHE A 69 0.28 -6.81 -6.48
N PHE A 70 -0.70 -6.40 -7.28
CA PHE A 70 -1.57 -7.28 -8.04
C PHE A 70 -1.12 -7.34 -9.50
N GLN A 71 -1.32 -8.49 -10.13
CA GLN A 71 -1.15 -8.68 -11.57
C GLN A 71 -2.43 -8.34 -12.32
N GLU A 72 -2.30 -8.14 -13.64
CA GLU A 72 -3.47 -8.03 -14.50
C GLU A 72 -4.34 -9.29 -14.41
N ALA A 73 -5.63 -9.08 -14.16
CA ALA A 73 -6.67 -10.09 -13.94
C ALA A 73 -6.70 -10.76 -12.55
N ASP A 74 -5.97 -10.24 -11.56
CA ASP A 74 -6.18 -10.63 -10.17
C ASP A 74 -7.43 -9.96 -9.59
N ASP A 75 -8.22 -10.71 -8.81
CA ASP A 75 -9.28 -10.17 -7.98
C ASP A 75 -8.71 -9.66 -6.65
N ILE A 76 -9.00 -8.41 -6.28
CA ILE A 76 -8.50 -7.79 -5.04
C ILE A 76 -9.34 -8.23 -3.83
N PHE A 77 -10.65 -8.37 -4.03
CA PHE A 77 -11.58 -8.87 -3.02
C PHE A 77 -12.83 -9.43 -3.69
N HIS A 78 -13.58 -10.28 -2.97
CA HIS A 78 -14.82 -10.89 -3.46
C HIS A 78 -16.04 -10.45 -2.63
N PRO A 79 -17.23 -10.40 -3.24
CA PRO A 79 -18.48 -10.16 -2.51
C PRO A 79 -18.68 -11.18 -1.38
N GLY A 80 -19.20 -10.71 -0.24
CA GLY A 80 -19.52 -11.58 0.90
C GLY A 80 -18.32 -12.03 1.75
N ASN A 81 -17.08 -11.82 1.29
CA ASN A 81 -15.91 -12.09 2.12
C ASN A 81 -15.77 -11.07 3.25
N GLU A 82 -15.32 -11.55 4.42
CA GLU A 82 -14.89 -10.68 5.50
C GLU A 82 -13.65 -9.89 5.07
N CYS A 83 -13.62 -8.62 5.43
CA CYS A 83 -12.58 -7.69 5.01
C CYS A 83 -11.72 -7.31 6.22
N GLU A 84 -10.49 -7.79 6.27
CA GLU A 84 -9.53 -7.50 7.36
C GLU A 84 -8.81 -6.16 7.18
N MET A 85 -8.73 -5.67 5.94
CA MET A 85 -7.96 -4.47 5.59
C MET A 85 -8.59 -3.68 4.45
N ALA A 86 -8.33 -2.38 4.41
CA ALA A 86 -8.75 -1.52 3.31
C ALA A 86 -7.63 -1.34 2.28
N TYR A 87 -8.00 -1.27 1.00
CA TYR A 87 -7.06 -1.00 -0.09
C TYR A 87 -7.10 0.47 -0.50
N TYR A 88 -5.91 1.04 -0.69
CA TYR A 88 -5.73 2.37 -1.28
C TYR A 88 -4.89 2.25 -2.54
N ILE A 89 -5.40 2.76 -3.67
CA ILE A 89 -4.72 2.63 -4.97
C ILE A 89 -3.56 3.62 -5.03
N ALA A 90 -2.34 3.10 -4.85
CA ALA A 90 -1.11 3.87 -4.98
C ALA A 90 -0.76 4.17 -6.45
N GLU A 91 -1.00 3.19 -7.34
CA GLU A 91 -0.71 3.23 -8.77
C GLU A 91 -1.63 2.24 -9.51
N GLY A 92 -2.01 2.54 -10.75
CA GLY A 92 -2.83 1.65 -11.59
C GLY A 92 -4.31 2.00 -11.61
N THR A 93 -5.14 1.08 -12.07
CA THR A 93 -6.59 1.23 -12.17
C THR A 93 -7.26 -0.10 -11.88
N VAL A 94 -8.41 -0.05 -11.21
CA VAL A 94 -9.20 -1.23 -10.85
C VAL A 94 -10.62 -1.04 -11.36
N VAL A 95 -11.31 -2.14 -11.66
CA VAL A 95 -12.73 -2.12 -12.02
C VAL A 95 -13.49 -2.75 -10.88
N TYR A 96 -14.44 -2.00 -10.31
CA TYR A 96 -15.36 -2.55 -9.32
C TYR A 96 -16.52 -3.23 -10.06
N THR A 97 -16.64 -4.54 -9.90
CA THR A 97 -17.75 -5.33 -10.45
C THR A 97 -18.66 -5.78 -9.31
N GLN A 98 -19.92 -5.38 -9.39
CA GLN A 98 -20.95 -5.86 -8.47
C GLN A 98 -21.78 -6.91 -9.21
N ASP A 99 -21.33 -8.16 -9.17
CA ASP A 99 -22.11 -9.29 -9.66
C ASP A 99 -22.83 -9.94 -8.46
N PRO A 100 -24.16 -9.80 -8.34
CA PRO A 100 -24.91 -10.39 -7.23
C PRO A 100 -24.96 -11.92 -7.26
N GLU A 101 -24.51 -12.59 -8.34
CA GLU A 101 -24.56 -14.05 -8.50
C GLU A 101 -23.18 -14.75 -8.49
N SER A 102 -22.07 -14.01 -8.36
CA SER A 102 -20.70 -14.55 -8.28
C SER A 102 -20.33 -15.05 -6.88
#